data_AF-A0A6I7XF64-F1
#
_entry.id   AF-A0A6I7XF64-F1
#
_cell.length_a   1.000
_cell.length_b   1.000
_cell.length_c   1.000
_cell.angle_alpha   90.00
_cell.angle_beta   90.00
_cell.angle_gamma   90.00
#
_symmetry.space_group_name_H-M   'P 1'
#
loop_
_entity.id
_entity.type
_entity.pdbx_description
1 polymer ?
#
loop_
_entity_poly.entity_id
_entity_poly.type
_entity_poly.pdbx_seq_one_letter_code
_entity_poly.pdbx_strand_id
1 'polypeptide(L)'
;MRFNQQQEVTALLFSRIFLQIASPEFLELSIRSVGSGVIDKKNRQLKVDVDKVGKINAQLPLKATVLANLGEPFKIEDAEDQEVYLYYFMLEAHGIKKGYENRTLSAIRLTFDKVSQEMIKMSGRFAGLKISINYRKYQL
;
A
#
# COMPACT_ATOMS: atom_id res chain seq x y z
N MET A 1 -4.90 14.70 8.86
CA MET A 1 -3.50 14.64 9.32
C MET A 1 -3.31 15.70 10.39
N ARG A 2 -2.56 15.42 11.45
CA ARG A 2 -2.22 16.38 12.52
C ARG A 2 -0.71 16.60 12.55
N PHE A 3 -0.31 17.82 12.90
CA PHE A 3 1.09 18.24 13.00
C PHE A 3 1.38 18.79 14.40
N ASN A 4 2.61 18.62 14.89
CA ASN A 4 3.08 19.32 16.10
C ASN A 4 3.58 20.74 15.77
N GLN A 5 4.05 21.46 16.78
CA GLN A 5 4.59 22.82 16.64
C GLN A 5 5.85 22.86 15.74
N GLN A 6 6.57 21.76 15.62
CA GLN A 6 7.74 21.57 14.77
C GLN A 6 7.38 21.17 13.32
N GLN A 7 6.09 21.17 12.97
CA GLN A 7 5.57 20.74 11.67
C GLN A 7 5.83 19.27 11.33
N GLU A 8 6.01 18.43 12.34
CA GLU A 8 6.13 16.98 12.16
C GLU A 8 4.75 16.33 12.23
N VAL A 9 4.53 15.29 11.41
CA VAL A 9 3.27 14.54 11.41
C VAL A 9 3.15 13.72 12.70
N THR A 10 2.13 14.01 13.50
CA THR A 10 1.87 13.30 14.77
C THR A 10 0.71 12.32 14.70
N ALA A 11 -0.20 12.50 13.75
CA ALA A 11 -1.27 11.55 13.52
C ALA A 11 -1.75 11.56 12.07
N LEU A 12 -1.97 10.37 11.51
CA LEU A 12 -2.74 10.17 10.29
C LEU A 12 -4.03 9.43 10.63
N LEU A 13 -5.11 9.84 9.96
CA LEU A 13 -6.40 9.15 10.04
C LEU A 13 -6.62 8.46 8.70
N PHE A 14 -6.91 7.17 8.77
CA PHE A 14 -7.30 6.35 7.63
C PHE A 14 -8.74 5.85 7.83
N SER A 15 -9.41 5.49 6.74
CA SER A 15 -10.71 4.83 6.85
C SER A 15 -10.55 3.49 7.56
N ARG A 16 -11.57 3.07 8.33
CA ARG A 16 -11.54 1.77 9.04
C ARG A 16 -11.32 0.60 8.09
N ILE A 17 -11.97 0.64 6.92
CA ILE A 17 -11.81 -0.36 5.86
C ILE A 17 -10.35 -0.46 5.43
N PHE A 18 -9.68 0.68 5.22
CA PHE A 18 -8.27 0.69 4.83
C PHE A 18 -7.36 0.05 5.89
N LEU A 19 -7.61 0.32 7.18
CA LEU A 19 -6.84 -0.25 8.29
C LEU A 19 -7.04 -1.75 8.48
N GLN A 20 -8.12 -2.33 7.94
CA GLN A 20 -8.31 -3.78 7.93
C GLN A 20 -7.52 -4.48 6.82
N ILE A 21 -7.07 -3.72 5.81
CA ILE A 21 -6.29 -4.24 4.68
C ILE A 21 -4.79 -3.97 4.86
N ALA A 22 -4.43 -2.95 5.63
CA ALA A 22 -3.05 -2.66 5.98
C ALA A 22 -2.95 -2.33 7.47
N SER A 23 -2.21 -3.13 8.23
CA SER A 23 -2.10 -2.92 9.67
C SER A 23 -1.53 -1.53 9.97
N PRO A 24 -2.01 -0.85 11.03
CA PRO A 24 -1.46 0.43 11.46
C PRO A 24 0.06 0.41 11.62
N GLU A 25 0.62 -0.69 12.13
CA GLU A 25 2.06 -0.86 12.34
C GLU A 25 2.82 -0.87 11.01
N PHE A 26 2.34 -1.60 10.00
CA PHE A 26 2.97 -1.60 8.68
C PHE A 26 2.86 -0.23 7.99
N LEU A 27 1.74 0.47 8.16
CA LEU A 27 1.54 1.80 7.57
C LEU A 27 2.45 2.83 8.22
N GLU A 28 2.52 2.85 9.55
CA GLU A 28 3.42 3.73 10.28
C GLU A 28 4.87 3.50 9.84
N LEU A 29 5.31 2.25 9.82
CA LEU A 29 6.65 1.89 9.40
C LEU A 29 6.93 2.31 7.97
N SER A 30 5.99 2.06 7.05
CA SER A 30 6.10 2.45 5.65
C SER A 30 6.27 3.96 5.52
N ILE A 31 5.46 4.75 6.25
CA ILE A 31 5.53 6.22 6.24
C ILE A 31 6.84 6.72 6.84
N ARG A 32 7.27 6.20 8.00
CA ARG A 32 8.56 6.58 8.60
C ARG A 32 9.72 6.25 7.67
N SER A 33 9.65 5.11 6.99
CA SER A 33 10.72 4.65 6.10
C SER A 33 10.90 5.53 4.86
N VAL A 34 9.88 6.26 4.43
CA VAL A 34 10.00 7.27 3.35
C VAL A 34 11.04 8.33 3.73
N GLY A 35 11.14 8.70 5.01
CA GLY A 35 12.12 9.68 5.50
C GLY A 35 13.57 9.21 5.38
N SER A 36 13.83 7.91 5.32
CA SER A 36 15.16 7.33 5.10
C SER A 36 15.40 6.90 3.65
N GLY A 37 14.47 7.19 2.74
CA GLY A 37 14.55 6.79 1.35
C GLY A 37 15.65 7.52 0.57
N VAL A 38 16.30 6.81 -0.36
CA VAL A 38 17.28 7.36 -1.29
C VAL A 38 16.60 7.69 -2.62
N ILE A 39 16.84 8.89 -3.14
CA ILE A 39 16.30 9.35 -4.42
C ILE A 39 17.16 8.83 -5.57
N ASP A 40 16.61 7.91 -6.35
CA ASP A 40 17.13 7.49 -7.65
C ASP A 40 16.66 8.48 -8.72
N LYS A 41 17.48 9.51 -8.99
CA LYS A 41 17.16 10.58 -9.96
C LYS A 41 16.99 10.05 -11.38
N LYS A 42 17.74 9.01 -11.75
CA LYS A 42 17.69 8.41 -13.10
C LYS A 42 16.33 7.79 -13.35
N ASN A 43 15.85 7.00 -12.39
CA ASN A 43 14.57 6.30 -12.51
C ASN A 43 13.38 7.10 -11.96
N ARG A 44 13.63 8.28 -11.38
CA ARG A 44 12.64 9.13 -10.70
C ARG A 44 11.88 8.36 -9.61
N GLN A 45 12.64 7.64 -8.78
CA GLN A 45 12.10 6.77 -7.75
C GLN A 45 12.69 7.12 -6.39
N LEU A 46 11.87 7.02 -5.35
CA LEU A 46 12.35 6.94 -3.98
C LEU A 46 12.43 5.46 -3.59
N LYS A 47 13.61 5.01 -3.14
CA LYS A 47 13.81 3.63 -2.68
C LYS A 47 14.19 3.63 -1.21
N VAL A 48 13.48 2.83 -0.44
CA VAL A 48 13.77 2.60 0.97
C VAL A 48 14.61 1.34 1.07
N ASP A 49 15.72 1.45 1.80
CA ASP A 49 16.52 0.29 2.21
C ASP A 49 15.89 -0.31 3.48
N VAL A 50 15.08 -1.35 3.28
CA VAL A 50 14.29 -2.01 4.32
C VAL A 50 15.13 -2.70 5.40
N ASP A 51 16.42 -2.89 5.16
CA ASP A 51 17.33 -3.50 6.15
C ASP A 51 17.83 -2.46 7.17
N LYS A 52 17.68 -1.17 6.85
CA LYS A 52 17.94 -0.04 7.75
C LYS A 52 16.70 0.43 8.49
N VAL A 53 15.58 -0.26 8.30
CA VAL A 53 14.29 0.04 8.91
C VAL A 53 13.99 -1.06 9.94
N GLY A 54 13.54 -0.67 11.13
CA GLY A 54 13.19 -1.64 12.17
C GLY A 54 12.16 -2.66 11.67
N LYS A 55 12.43 -3.95 11.84
CA LYS A 55 11.46 -5.01 11.52
C LYS A 55 10.38 -5.05 12.60
N ILE A 56 9.18 -5.50 12.24
CA ILE A 56 8.04 -5.57 13.15
C ILE A 56 7.46 -6.98 13.20
N ASN A 57 6.98 -7.38 14.39
CA ASN A 57 6.24 -8.62 14.59
C ASN A 57 4.73 -8.37 14.39
N ALA A 58 4.34 -7.94 13.19
CA ALA A 58 2.95 -7.70 12.85
C ALA A 58 2.42 -8.85 11.98
N GLN A 59 1.20 -9.30 12.28
CA GLN A 59 0.49 -10.28 11.46
C GLN A 59 0.11 -9.67 10.12
N LEU A 60 0.25 -10.46 9.05
CA LEU A 60 -0.19 -10.04 7.73
C LEU A 60 -1.72 -10.18 7.61
N PRO A 61 -2.38 -9.27 6.89
CA PRO A 61 -3.81 -9.38 6.63
C PRO A 61 -4.14 -10.68 5.89
N LEU A 62 -5.07 -11.47 6.43
CA LEU A 62 -5.54 -12.70 5.80
C LEU A 62 -6.49 -12.39 4.64
N LYS A 63 -6.44 -13.23 3.60
CA LYS A 63 -7.31 -13.14 2.42
C LYS A 63 -8.79 -13.08 2.77
N ALA A 64 -9.23 -13.93 3.69
CA ALA A 64 -10.62 -13.96 4.15
C ALA A 64 -11.04 -12.61 4.78
N THR A 65 -10.17 -12.02 5.61
CA THR A 65 -10.41 -10.71 6.22
C THR A 65 -10.50 -9.61 5.16
N VAL A 66 -9.62 -9.65 4.16
CA VAL A 66 -9.64 -8.65 3.08
C VAL A 66 -10.93 -8.76 2.27
N LEU A 67 -11.32 -9.98 1.86
CA LEU A 67 -12.57 -10.22 1.13
C LEU A 67 -13.81 -9.78 1.92
N ALA A 68 -13.84 -10.05 3.23
CA ALA A 68 -14.96 -9.66 4.08
C ALA A 68 -15.17 -8.13 4.15
N ASN A 69 -14.10 -7.35 4.00
CA ASN A 69 -14.16 -5.89 4.13
C ASN A 69 -14.17 -5.14 2.78
N LEU A 70 -13.52 -5.69 1.74
CA LEU A 70 -13.48 -5.08 0.40
C LEU A 70 -14.52 -5.65 -0.57
N GLY A 71 -15.13 -6.79 -0.24
CA GLY A 71 -15.94 -7.54 -1.18
C GLY A 71 -15.08 -8.29 -2.21
N GLU A 72 -15.73 -8.77 -3.26
CA GLU A 72 -15.06 -9.52 -4.32
C GLU A 72 -14.18 -8.59 -5.18
N PRO A 73 -12.98 -9.05 -5.57
CA PRO A 73 -12.13 -8.31 -6.48
C PRO A 73 -12.74 -8.26 -7.88
N PHE A 74 -12.40 -7.22 -8.64
CA PHE A 74 -12.80 -7.12 -10.05
C PHE A 74 -12.18 -8.24 -10.90
N LYS A 75 -10.94 -8.62 -10.57
CA LYS A 75 -10.22 -9.70 -11.26
C LYS A 75 -9.29 -10.40 -10.29
N ILE A 76 -9.18 -11.72 -10.47
CA ILE A 76 -8.17 -12.56 -9.83
C ILE A 76 -7.18 -13.02 -10.90
N GLU A 77 -5.90 -12.81 -10.66
CA GLU A 77 -4.82 -13.35 -11.48
C GLU A 77 -4.12 -14.45 -10.68
N ASP A 78 -4.11 -15.66 -11.24
CA ASP A 78 -3.54 -16.82 -10.58
C ASP A 78 -2.10 -17.07 -11.04
N ALA A 79 -1.20 -17.30 -10.10
CA ALA A 79 0.19 -17.71 -10.32
C ALA A 79 0.48 -18.97 -9.49
N GLU A 80 1.65 -19.58 -9.67
CA GLU A 80 1.97 -20.89 -9.07
C GLU A 80 1.82 -20.88 -7.53
N ASP A 81 2.48 -19.95 -6.85
CA ASP A 81 2.47 -19.85 -5.37
C ASP A 81 1.61 -18.69 -4.83
N GLN A 82 1.06 -17.87 -5.72
CA GLN A 82 0.43 -16.60 -5.35
C GLN A 82 -0.83 -16.33 -6.16
N GLU A 83 -1.74 -15.56 -5.59
CA GLU A 83 -2.90 -15.01 -6.28
C GLU A 83 -2.90 -13.48 -6.13
N VAL A 84 -3.29 -12.77 -7.19
CA VAL A 84 -3.32 -11.32 -7.23
C VAL A 84 -4.74 -10.82 -7.42
N TYR A 85 -5.25 -10.12 -6.42
CA TYR A 85 -6.61 -9.58 -6.40
C TYR A 85 -6.55 -8.13 -6.84
N LEU A 86 -7.27 -7.81 -7.91
CA LEU A 86 -7.30 -6.50 -8.52
C LEU A 86 -8.58 -5.77 -8.15
N TYR A 87 -8.42 -4.59 -7.54
CA TYR A 87 -9.50 -3.67 -7.20
C TYR A 87 -9.31 -2.36 -7.95
N TYR A 88 -10.41 -1.78 -8.44
CA TYR A 88 -10.44 -0.48 -9.07
C TYR A 88 -11.18 0.53 -8.20
N PHE A 89 -10.56 1.69 -7.99
CA PHE A 89 -11.12 2.80 -7.24
C PHE A 89 -11.11 4.04 -8.11
N MET A 90 -12.20 4.79 -8.09
CA MET A 90 -12.24 6.11 -8.71
C MET A 90 -11.76 7.14 -7.68
N LEU A 91 -10.70 7.87 -8.02
CA LEU A 91 -10.23 8.99 -7.22
C LEU A 91 -11.13 10.19 -7.48
N GLU A 92 -11.84 10.63 -6.45
CA GLU A 92 -12.41 11.96 -6.40
C GLU A 92 -11.29 12.97 -6.14
N ALA A 93 -10.68 13.47 -7.21
CA ALA A 93 -9.68 14.53 -7.13
C ALA A 93 -10.17 15.77 -7.88
N HIS A 94 -10.28 16.89 -7.16
CA HIS A 94 -10.58 18.18 -7.78
C HIS A 94 -9.45 18.60 -8.73
N GLY A 95 -9.79 18.94 -9.98
CA GLY A 95 -8.86 19.59 -10.91
C GLY A 95 -8.07 18.67 -11.85
N ILE A 96 -8.54 17.45 -12.13
CA ILE A 96 -7.93 16.64 -13.20
C ILE A 96 -8.20 17.31 -14.56
N LYS A 97 -7.13 17.79 -15.19
CA LYS A 97 -7.17 18.43 -16.51
C LYS A 97 -7.60 17.43 -17.57
N LYS A 98 -8.35 17.91 -18.57
CA LYS A 98 -8.72 17.14 -19.76
C LYS A 98 -7.47 16.52 -20.41
N GLY A 99 -7.49 15.23 -20.70
CA GLY A 99 -6.35 14.42 -21.17
C GLY A 99 -5.58 13.64 -20.08
N TYR A 100 -5.91 13.83 -18.80
CA TYR A 100 -5.32 13.09 -17.67
C TYR A 100 -6.35 12.26 -16.89
N GLU A 101 -7.50 11.97 -17.50
CA GLU A 101 -8.61 11.23 -16.90
C GLU A 101 -8.19 9.82 -16.49
N ASN A 102 -7.21 9.20 -17.18
CA ASN A 102 -6.66 7.91 -16.76
C ASN A 102 -6.00 7.93 -15.36
N ARG A 103 -5.75 9.11 -14.78
CA ARG A 103 -5.22 9.28 -13.42
C ARG A 103 -6.31 9.27 -12.36
N THR A 104 -7.60 9.32 -12.73
CA THR A 104 -8.71 9.12 -11.79
C THR A 104 -8.83 7.65 -11.40
N LEU A 105 -8.53 6.73 -12.31
CA LEU A 105 -8.66 5.31 -12.05
C LEU A 105 -7.43 4.79 -11.30
N SER A 106 -7.61 4.50 -10.01
CA SER A 106 -6.63 3.82 -9.17
C SER A 106 -6.85 2.32 -9.23
N ALA A 107 -5.84 1.61 -9.74
CA ALA A 107 -5.78 0.15 -9.62
C ALA A 107 -4.95 -0.22 -8.39
N ILE A 108 -5.51 -1.05 -7.52
CA ILE A 108 -4.83 -1.65 -6.36
C ILE A 108 -4.73 -3.15 -6.61
N ARG A 109 -3.52 -3.69 -6.46
CA ARG A 109 -3.19 -5.11 -6.57
C ARG A 109 -2.76 -5.59 -5.19
N LEU A 110 -3.51 -6.54 -4.65
CA LEU A 110 -3.21 -7.23 -3.41
C LEU A 110 -2.73 -8.63 -3.75
N THR A 111 -1.51 -8.99 -3.35
CA THR A 111 -0.93 -10.31 -3.63
C THR A 111 -0.99 -11.15 -2.36
N PHE A 112 -1.59 -12.33 -2.46
CA PHE A 112 -1.70 -13.30 -1.40
C PHE A 112 -0.81 -14.51 -1.67
N ASP A 113 -0.24 -15.05 -0.60
CA ASP A 113 0.40 -16.37 -0.62
C ASP A 113 -0.66 -17.46 -0.60
N LYS A 114 -0.56 -18.46 -1.48
CA LYS A 114 -1.57 -19.52 -1.57
C LYS A 114 -1.54 -20.50 -0.40
N VAL A 115 -0.41 -20.63 0.29
CA VAL A 115 -0.27 -21.56 1.43
C VAL A 115 -0.75 -20.89 2.70
N SER A 116 -0.17 -19.74 3.06
CA SER A 116 -0.52 -19.04 4.30
C SER A 116 -1.79 -18.18 4.19
N GLN A 117 -2.26 -17.91 2.98
CA GLN A 117 -3.40 -17.02 2.70
C GLN A 117 -3.18 -15.57 3.16
N GLU A 118 -1.93 -15.20 3.43
CA GLU A 118 -1.55 -13.87 3.90
C GLU A 118 -1.30 -12.91 2.74
N MET A 119 -1.64 -11.64 2.94
CA MET A 119 -1.31 -10.58 1.99
C MET A 119 0.16 -10.18 2.12
N ILE A 120 0.97 -10.66 1.20
CA ILE A 120 2.43 -10.50 1.23
C ILE A 120 2.91 -9.23 0.51
N LYS A 121 2.08 -8.66 -0.37
CA LYS A 121 2.43 -7.47 -1.15
C LYS A 121 1.20 -6.66 -1.51
N MET A 122 1.35 -5.34 -1.49
CA MET A 122 0.39 -4.40 -2.05
C MET A 122 1.09 -3.53 -3.09
N SER A 123 0.44 -3.27 -4.22
CA SER A 123 0.89 -2.22 -5.14
C SER A 123 -0.28 -1.49 -5.76
N GLY A 124 -0.10 -0.20 -6.04
CA GLY A 124 -1.14 0.57 -6.68
C GLY A 124 -0.62 1.86 -7.28
N ARG A 125 -1.48 2.50 -8.09
CA ARG A 125 -1.25 3.85 -8.58
C ARG A 125 -2.21 4.81 -7.91
N PHE A 126 -1.68 5.89 -7.34
CA PHE A 126 -2.45 6.94 -6.70
C PHE A 126 -1.95 8.29 -7.19
N ALA A 127 -2.83 9.12 -7.75
CA ALA A 127 -2.50 10.47 -8.24
C ALA A 127 -1.23 10.50 -9.15
N GLY A 128 -1.05 9.47 -9.99
CA GLY A 128 0.11 9.34 -10.88
C GLY A 128 1.36 8.70 -10.25
N LEU A 129 1.43 8.60 -8.93
CA LEU A 129 2.51 7.92 -8.19
C LEU A 129 2.24 6.41 -8.12
N LYS A 130 3.28 5.61 -8.35
CA LYS A 130 3.23 4.16 -8.13
C LYS A 130 3.79 3.85 -6.76
N ILE A 131 3.00 3.16 -5.95
CA ILE A 131 3.39 2.68 -4.62
C ILE A 131 3.46 1.16 -4.68
N SER A 132 4.49 0.56 -4.08
CA SER A 132 4.64 -0.88 -3.97
C SER A 132 5.29 -1.22 -2.64
N ILE A 133 4.65 -2.06 -1.86
CA ILE A 133 5.09 -2.49 -0.52
C ILE A 133 5.15 -4.01 -0.53
N ASN A 134 6.29 -4.58 -0.12
CA ASN A 134 6.45 -6.01 0.12
C ASN A 134 6.53 -6.21 1.64
N TYR A 135 5.48 -6.74 2.24
CA TYR A 135 5.33 -6.81 3.70
C TYR A 135 6.29 -7.81 4.34
N ARG A 136 6.61 -8.91 3.65
CA ARG A 136 7.60 -9.89 4.12
C ARG A 136 8.98 -9.28 4.36
N LYS A 137 9.31 -8.18 3.67
CA LYS A 137 10.58 -7.46 3.88
C LYS A 137 10.63 -6.65 5.18
N TYR A 138 9.49 -6.44 5.84
CA TYR A 138 9.36 -5.68 7.08
C TYR A 138 9.06 -6.55 8.30
N GLN A 139 8.83 -7.86 8.10
CA GLN A 139 8.66 -8.82 9.19
C GLN A 139 10.01 -9.23 9.79
N LEU A 140 9.98 -9.61 11.07
CA LEU A 140 11.11 -10.19 11.81
C LEU A 140 11.46 -11.60 11.32
#